data_AF-A0A182FQ65-F1
#
_entry.id   AF-A0A182FQ65-F1
#
_cell.length_a   1.000
_cell.length_b   1.000
_cell.length_c   1.000
_cell.angle_alpha   90.00
_cell.angle_beta   90.00
_cell.angle_gamma   90.00
#
_symmetry.space_group_name_H-M   'P 1'
#
loop_
_entity.id
_entity.type
_entity.pdbx_description
1 polymer ?
#
loop_
_entity_poly.entity_id
_entity_poly.type
_entity_poly.pdbx_seq_one_letter_code
_entity_poly.pdbx_strand_id
1 'polypeptide(L)'
;MARATVLSSLYQLLAVVITLLSVTACGLCDDSSKLQRKLRTTLNPHCPSEICQNDGVITVVHITAESDTDTIHYVWDFTGKPTVMVALTGKHAELRIDWNDFLENRPKSVNFTEQPQYTFMAVINRIFQYDDTDDRAMLDAASNVSVYDPHNFTWNRTLLWSNEQEAMLAINAGNDFLFKLNAYSSKDHGMDFPHLLHSSNATQIDIVFNNITNRFSNPRFAIELVFVVSEQRVPNSEFQVTKRKTLDDEHTPGIFEIVDVMSPGVFTFKAGGYIEYRPVSYTHPERDVATSTETRQSQPANIETPIAALNSTLAYALFGDALDQNLVQGMNISFGVSEDGFYRKTNYTTMTFQVGYGVPPVEELSAFVLVVAGIGIGIPLVVLVASVIYVCTKKIRNRRDRYQSERL
;
A
#
# COMPACT_ATOMS: atom_id res chain seq x y z
N MET A 1 60.53 -9.19 20.69
CA MET A 1 59.60 -8.34 19.89
C MET A 1 58.54 -9.15 19.14
N ALA A 2 58.86 -10.21 18.37
CA ALA A 2 57.87 -10.92 17.52
C ALA A 2 56.71 -11.66 18.24
N ARG A 3 56.84 -11.99 19.54
CA ARG A 3 55.78 -12.66 20.32
C ARG A 3 54.63 -11.73 20.72
N ALA A 4 54.91 -10.44 20.89
CA ALA A 4 53.91 -9.46 21.31
C ALA A 4 52.97 -9.07 20.16
N THR A 5 53.49 -9.03 18.93
CA THR A 5 52.73 -8.66 17.72
C THR A 5 51.72 -9.74 17.30
N VAL A 6 52.04 -11.02 17.46
CA VAL A 6 51.12 -12.11 17.06
C VAL A 6 49.97 -12.30 18.05
N LEU A 7 50.23 -12.11 19.36
CA LEU A 7 49.15 -12.11 20.36
C LEU A 7 48.20 -10.93 20.10
N SER A 8 48.72 -9.74 19.75
CA SER A 8 47.84 -8.59 19.46
C SER A 8 46.95 -8.83 18.23
N SER A 9 47.45 -9.52 17.20
CA SER A 9 46.65 -9.85 16.01
C SER A 9 45.53 -10.87 16.30
N LEU A 10 45.77 -11.85 17.17
CA LEU A 10 44.76 -12.84 17.56
C LEU A 10 43.67 -12.22 18.45
N TYR A 11 44.05 -11.32 19.36
CA TYR A 11 43.11 -10.55 20.17
C TYR A 11 42.27 -9.60 19.31
N GLN A 12 42.86 -8.99 18.28
CA GLN A 12 42.11 -8.17 17.31
C GLN A 12 41.12 -9.01 16.50
N LEU A 13 41.50 -10.20 16.04
CA LEU A 13 40.59 -11.07 15.29
C LEU A 13 39.43 -11.58 16.17
N LEU A 14 39.73 -11.99 17.41
CA LEU A 14 38.71 -12.43 18.36
C LEU A 14 37.77 -11.29 18.75
N ALA A 15 38.32 -10.08 18.95
CA ALA A 15 37.53 -8.89 19.20
C ALA A 15 36.62 -8.55 18.03
N VAL A 16 37.08 -8.67 16.78
CA VAL A 16 36.27 -8.48 15.56
C VAL A 16 35.15 -9.52 15.47
N VAL A 17 35.41 -10.78 15.78
CA VAL A 17 34.38 -11.84 15.77
C VAL A 17 33.34 -11.63 16.87
N ILE A 18 33.77 -11.23 18.07
CA ILE A 18 32.86 -10.90 19.19
C ILE A 18 32.04 -9.65 18.88
N THR A 19 32.64 -8.63 18.25
CA THR A 19 31.89 -7.45 17.81
C THR A 19 30.88 -7.81 16.72
N LEU A 20 31.25 -8.62 15.72
CA LEU A 20 30.31 -9.10 14.68
C LEU A 20 29.13 -9.88 15.30
N LEU A 21 29.41 -10.77 16.25
CA LEU A 21 28.39 -11.56 16.95
C LEU A 21 27.49 -10.69 17.85
N SER A 22 28.04 -9.67 18.50
CA SER A 22 27.25 -8.72 19.30
C SER A 22 26.40 -7.79 18.45
N VAL A 23 26.87 -7.41 17.26
CA VAL A 23 26.09 -6.63 16.28
C VAL A 23 24.93 -7.45 15.72
N THR A 24 25.12 -8.76 15.49
CA THR A 24 24.02 -9.65 15.10
C THR A 24 23.01 -9.93 16.23
N ALA A 25 23.45 -9.90 17.50
CA ALA A 25 22.56 -10.09 18.64
C ALA A 25 21.75 -8.82 18.98
N CYS A 26 22.29 -7.63 18.70
CA CYS A 26 21.60 -6.36 18.94
C CYS A 26 20.52 -6.04 17.89
N GLY A 27 20.55 -6.68 16.72
CA GLY A 27 19.52 -6.52 15.68
C GLY A 27 18.18 -7.22 15.97
N LEU A 28 18.09 -7.97 17.08
CA LEU A 28 16.88 -8.68 17.52
C LEU A 28 16.11 -7.94 18.62
N CYS A 29 16.55 -6.74 19.00
CA CYS A 29 15.76 -5.86 19.84
C CYS A 29 14.87 -4.99 18.94
N ASP A 30 13.70 -5.54 18.59
CA ASP A 30 12.60 -4.79 18.00
C ASP A 30 12.11 -3.77 19.02
N ASP A 31 12.78 -2.61 19.06
CA ASP A 31 12.32 -1.45 19.81
C ASP A 31 11.26 -0.78 18.94
N SER A 32 10.07 -1.39 18.93
CA SER A 32 8.92 -0.92 18.19
C SER A 32 8.48 0.42 18.80
N SER A 33 9.10 1.52 18.38
CA SER A 33 8.53 2.85 18.52
C SER A 33 7.33 2.93 17.56
N LYS A 34 6.30 2.11 17.82
CA LYS A 34 5.07 2.04 17.03
C LYS A 34 4.40 3.39 17.18
N LEU A 35 4.34 4.14 16.09
CA LEU A 35 3.48 5.31 15.99
C LEU A 35 2.03 4.81 15.99
N GLN A 36 1.52 4.55 17.20
CA GLN A 36 0.17 4.03 17.40
C GLN A 36 -0.80 5.21 17.34
N ARG A 37 -1.72 5.16 16.38
CA ARG A 37 -2.83 6.11 16.31
C ARG A 37 -4.07 5.44 16.85
N LYS A 38 -4.78 6.11 17.75
CA LYS A 38 -6.05 5.59 18.28
C LYS A 38 -7.14 5.83 17.24
N LEU A 39 -7.84 4.76 16.85
CA LEU A 39 -8.92 4.86 15.88
C LEU A 39 -10.26 5.19 16.56
N ARG A 40 -11.06 6.06 15.94
CA ARG A 40 -12.50 6.19 16.23
C ARG A 40 -13.27 6.25 14.92
N THR A 41 -14.26 5.39 14.80
CA THR A 41 -15.07 5.24 13.58
C THR A 41 -16.49 5.70 13.82
N THR A 42 -17.03 6.46 12.87
CA THR A 42 -18.41 6.92 12.87
C THR A 42 -19.02 6.66 11.50
N LEU A 43 -20.21 6.06 11.49
CA LEU A 43 -21.00 5.91 10.28
C LEU A 43 -21.88 7.13 10.11
N ASN A 44 -21.87 7.72 8.92
CA ASN A 44 -22.66 8.88 8.52
C ASN A 44 -22.55 10.00 9.57
N PRO A 45 -21.34 10.56 9.78
CA PRO A 45 -21.06 11.48 10.89
C PRO A 45 -22.03 12.65 10.90
N HIS A 46 -22.66 12.88 12.07
CA HIS A 46 -23.62 13.95 12.30
C HIS A 46 -24.83 13.98 11.35
N CYS A 47 -25.16 12.86 10.70
CA CYS A 47 -26.32 12.81 9.80
C CYS A 47 -27.65 12.89 10.57
N PRO A 48 -28.57 13.78 10.18
CA PRO A 48 -29.92 13.82 10.74
C PRO A 48 -30.62 12.47 10.60
N SER A 49 -31.35 12.06 11.64
CA SER A 49 -32.09 10.80 11.67
C SER A 49 -33.06 10.67 10.50
N GLU A 50 -33.71 11.77 10.12
CA GLU A 50 -34.69 11.81 9.03
C GLU A 50 -34.08 11.45 7.65
N ILE A 51 -32.78 11.68 7.48
CA ILE A 51 -32.03 11.42 6.24
C ILE A 51 -31.41 10.01 6.29
N CYS A 52 -30.73 9.67 7.39
CA CYS A 52 -29.89 8.47 7.45
C CYS A 52 -30.48 7.26 8.20
N GLN A 53 -31.66 7.37 8.85
CA GLN A 53 -32.28 6.20 9.52
C GLN A 53 -33.06 5.28 8.58
N ASN A 54 -33.40 5.72 7.37
CA ASN A 54 -34.17 4.91 6.43
C ASN A 54 -33.24 4.35 5.34
N ASP A 55 -33.17 3.02 5.29
CA ASP A 55 -32.73 2.17 4.18
C ASP A 55 -31.25 1.76 4.04
N GLY A 56 -30.33 2.23 4.89
CA GLY A 56 -28.95 1.71 4.88
C GLY A 56 -28.17 1.90 3.56
N VAL A 57 -28.74 2.65 2.61
CA VAL A 57 -28.19 2.95 1.28
C VAL A 57 -27.05 3.96 1.37
N ILE A 58 -27.14 4.91 2.32
CA ILE A 58 -26.10 5.93 2.52
C ILE A 58 -24.96 5.33 3.35
N THR A 59 -23.77 5.35 2.78
CA THR A 59 -22.54 4.91 3.46
C THR A 59 -21.43 5.94 3.27
N VAL A 60 -21.20 6.72 4.32
CA VAL A 60 -19.98 7.52 4.54
C VAL A 60 -19.39 7.08 5.86
N VAL A 61 -18.25 6.41 5.84
CA VAL A 61 -17.55 6.01 7.05
C VAL A 61 -16.42 7.00 7.32
N HIS A 62 -16.49 7.70 8.45
CA HIS A 62 -15.45 8.62 8.88
C HIS A 62 -14.67 8.00 10.04
N ILE A 63 -13.36 7.85 9.85
CA ILE A 63 -12.43 7.30 10.82
C ILE A 63 -11.42 8.40 11.16
N THR A 64 -11.20 8.60 12.45
CA THR A 64 -10.12 9.46 12.96
C THR A 64 -9.02 8.57 13.51
N ALA A 65 -7.78 8.84 13.13
CA ALA A 65 -6.58 8.20 13.65
C ALA A 65 -5.78 9.24 14.43
N GLU A 66 -6.09 9.33 15.72
CA GLU A 66 -5.62 10.36 16.65
C GLU A 66 -4.19 10.05 17.12
N SER A 67 -3.30 11.05 17.05
CA SER A 67 -1.99 11.04 17.69
C SER A 67 -1.93 12.11 18.79
N ASP A 68 -0.76 12.24 19.43
CA ASP A 68 -0.56 13.31 20.42
C ASP A 68 -0.56 14.71 19.79
N THR A 69 -0.17 14.82 18.51
CA THR A 69 0.10 16.10 17.84
C THR A 69 -0.87 16.44 16.71
N ASP A 70 -1.48 15.44 16.08
CA ASP A 70 -2.28 15.59 14.86
C ASP A 70 -3.38 14.52 14.75
N THR A 71 -4.25 14.69 13.77
CA THR A 71 -5.29 13.71 13.44
C THR A 71 -5.24 13.41 11.96
N ILE A 72 -5.23 12.13 11.59
CA ILE A 72 -5.51 11.71 10.22
C ILE A 72 -6.98 11.34 10.14
N HIS A 73 -7.69 11.92 9.18
CA HIS A 73 -9.07 11.59 8.88
C HIS A 73 -9.11 10.70 7.64
N TYR A 74 -9.60 9.47 7.80
CA TYR A 74 -10.01 8.63 6.68
C TYR A 74 -11.51 8.81 6.44
N VAL A 75 -11.90 9.04 5.19
CA VAL A 75 -13.32 9.02 4.81
C VAL A 75 -13.50 8.04 3.67
N TRP A 76 -14.35 7.06 3.88
CA TRP A 76 -14.79 6.09 2.88
C TRP A 76 -16.21 6.46 2.45
N ASP A 77 -16.34 7.08 1.28
CA ASP A 77 -17.60 7.56 0.75
C ASP A 77 -18.07 6.69 -0.42
N PHE A 78 -19.30 6.18 -0.31
CA PHE A 78 -19.99 5.37 -1.32
C PHE A 78 -21.34 5.97 -1.74
N THR A 79 -21.57 7.26 -1.48
CA THR A 79 -22.81 7.96 -1.87
C THR A 79 -22.87 8.34 -3.34
N GLY A 80 -21.71 8.45 -3.98
CA GLY A 80 -21.56 8.60 -5.43
C GLY A 80 -20.49 7.66 -5.96
N LYS A 81 -19.48 8.18 -6.65
CA LYS A 81 -18.33 7.31 -7.03
C LYS A 81 -17.50 7.03 -5.78
N PRO A 82 -17.12 5.76 -5.52
CA PRO A 82 -16.35 5.39 -4.34
C PRO A 82 -15.10 6.25 -4.20
N THR A 83 -15.03 6.97 -3.09
CA THR A 83 -13.93 7.89 -2.79
C THR A 83 -13.31 7.53 -1.45
N VAL A 84 -12.01 7.31 -1.44
CA VAL A 84 -11.21 7.14 -0.23
C VAL A 84 -10.36 8.38 -0.04
N MET A 85 -10.62 9.11 1.04
CA MET A 85 -9.89 10.32 1.42
C MET A 85 -8.98 10.05 2.62
N VAL A 86 -7.79 10.65 2.59
CA VAL A 86 -6.88 10.82 3.71
C VAL A 86 -6.64 12.32 3.89
N ALA A 87 -6.92 12.88 5.06
CA ALA A 87 -6.63 14.28 5.36
C ALA A 87 -5.86 14.40 6.68
N LEU A 88 -4.77 15.18 6.68
CA LEU A 88 -4.01 15.51 7.88
C LEU A 88 -4.47 16.87 8.42
N THR A 89 -4.80 16.90 9.69
CA THR A 89 -5.23 18.09 10.42
C THR A 89 -4.55 18.17 11.79
N GLY A 90 -4.72 19.30 12.47
CA GLY A 90 -4.46 19.42 13.89
C GLY A 90 -5.46 18.63 14.74
N LYS A 91 -5.11 18.44 16.01
CA LYS A 91 -5.80 17.53 16.94
C LYS A 91 -7.30 17.77 17.14
N HIS A 92 -7.75 19.01 16.99
CA HIS A 92 -9.13 19.43 17.28
C HIS A 92 -9.96 19.68 16.02
N ALA A 93 -9.44 19.34 14.85
CA ALA A 93 -10.18 19.45 13.61
C ALA A 93 -11.32 18.43 13.57
N GLU A 94 -12.48 18.86 13.08
CA GLU A 94 -13.65 18.02 12.90
C GLU A 94 -14.10 18.10 11.44
N LEU A 95 -14.51 16.96 10.90
CA LEU A 95 -15.17 16.87 9.60
C LEU A 95 -16.64 17.29 9.76
N ARG A 96 -17.10 18.19 8.90
CA ARG A 96 -18.51 18.60 8.83
C ARG A 96 -19.07 18.30 7.46
N ILE A 97 -20.27 17.76 7.45
CA ILE A 97 -21.03 17.42 6.25
C ILE A 97 -22.39 18.10 6.36
N ASP A 98 -22.69 19.00 5.43
CA ASP A 98 -24.06 19.44 5.19
C ASP A 98 -24.76 18.36 4.36
N TRP A 99 -25.51 17.50 5.04
CA TRP A 99 -26.10 16.31 4.42
C TRP A 99 -27.11 16.60 3.33
N ASN A 100 -27.83 17.72 3.39
CA ASN A 100 -28.78 18.09 2.34
C ASN A 100 -28.03 18.50 1.07
N ASP A 101 -27.07 19.41 1.22
CA ASP A 101 -26.25 19.88 0.10
C ASP A 101 -25.35 18.76 -0.44
N PHE A 102 -24.84 17.87 0.42
CA PHE A 102 -24.00 16.74 0.04
C PHE A 102 -24.74 15.74 -0.85
N LEU A 103 -25.94 15.32 -0.46
CA LEU A 103 -26.76 14.38 -1.23
C LEU A 103 -27.31 15.00 -2.53
N GLU A 104 -27.45 16.33 -2.58
CA GLU A 104 -27.77 17.07 -3.81
C GLU A 104 -26.55 17.33 -4.71
N ASN A 105 -25.37 16.78 -4.38
CA ASN A 105 -24.11 16.98 -5.08
C ASN A 105 -23.70 18.46 -5.19
N ARG A 106 -23.95 19.26 -4.15
CA ARG A 106 -23.52 20.65 -4.12
C ARG A 106 -22.05 20.76 -3.67
N PRO A 107 -21.26 21.66 -4.30
CA PRO A 107 -19.87 21.87 -3.91
C PRO A 107 -19.78 22.50 -2.52
N LYS A 108 -18.66 22.26 -1.82
CA LYS A 108 -18.38 22.78 -0.46
C LYS A 108 -19.38 22.33 0.62
N SER A 109 -20.12 21.25 0.36
CA SER A 109 -20.99 20.58 1.32
C SER A 109 -20.21 19.79 2.38
N VAL A 110 -18.93 19.51 2.12
CA VAL A 110 -18.01 18.92 3.11
C VAL A 110 -16.90 19.92 3.41
N ASN A 111 -16.58 20.09 4.69
CA ASN A 111 -15.45 20.90 5.12
C ASN A 111 -14.87 20.42 6.46
N PHE A 112 -13.76 21.03 6.83
CA PHE A 112 -13.16 20.86 8.15
C PHE A 112 -13.28 22.15 8.94
N THR A 113 -13.32 22.04 10.27
CA THR A 113 -13.32 23.22 11.17
C THR A 113 -12.06 24.08 11.05
N GLU A 114 -10.98 23.48 10.59
CA GLU A 114 -9.73 24.14 10.21
C GLU A 114 -9.26 23.63 8.84
N GLN A 115 -8.44 24.40 8.13
CA GLN A 115 -7.91 23.97 6.85
C GLN A 115 -6.95 22.77 7.06
N PRO A 116 -7.18 21.62 6.40
CA PRO A 116 -6.25 20.52 6.46
C PRO A 116 -4.86 20.93 5.97
N GLN A 117 -3.83 20.44 6.65
CA GLN A 117 -2.44 20.63 6.22
C GLN A 117 -2.19 19.92 4.89
N TYR A 118 -2.84 18.78 4.71
CA TYR A 118 -2.76 18.00 3.49
C TYR A 118 -4.03 17.18 3.28
N THR A 119 -4.43 17.00 2.03
CA THR A 119 -5.55 16.12 1.65
C THR A 119 -5.19 15.35 0.39
N PHE A 120 -5.46 14.05 0.41
CA PHE A 120 -5.31 13.15 -0.71
C PHE A 120 -6.55 12.29 -0.85
N MET A 121 -7.02 12.09 -2.09
CA MET A 121 -8.13 11.19 -2.38
C MET A 121 -7.80 10.27 -3.55
N ALA A 122 -8.25 9.03 -3.44
CA ALA A 122 -8.33 8.08 -4.53
C ALA A 122 -9.81 7.81 -4.84
N VAL A 123 -10.22 8.10 -6.08
CA VAL A 123 -11.58 7.91 -6.56
C VAL A 123 -11.57 6.77 -7.56
N ILE A 124 -12.43 5.77 -7.34
CA ILE A 124 -12.66 4.69 -8.29
C ILE A 124 -13.64 5.23 -9.32
N ASN A 125 -13.11 5.81 -10.39
CA ASN A 125 -13.90 6.64 -11.31
C ASN A 125 -14.68 5.81 -12.32
N ARG A 126 -14.05 4.77 -12.87
CA ARG A 126 -14.63 3.88 -13.87
C ARG A 126 -14.06 2.48 -13.71
N ILE A 127 -14.89 1.47 -14.03
CA ILE A 127 -14.44 0.10 -14.20
C ILE A 127 -14.70 -0.27 -15.65
N PHE A 128 -13.66 -0.71 -16.36
CA PHE A 128 -13.74 -1.12 -17.75
C PHE A 128 -13.77 -2.64 -17.82
N GLN A 129 -14.67 -3.18 -18.63
CA GLN A 129 -14.46 -4.46 -19.29
C GLN A 129 -14.07 -4.16 -20.74
N TYR A 130 -13.03 -4.80 -21.27
CA TYR A 130 -12.56 -4.55 -22.64
C TYR A 130 -12.24 -5.85 -23.37
N ASP A 131 -12.33 -5.81 -24.70
CA ASP A 131 -11.94 -6.92 -25.57
C ASP A 131 -10.44 -6.85 -25.85
N ASP A 132 -9.67 -7.72 -25.22
CA ASP A 132 -8.22 -7.81 -25.38
C ASP A 132 -7.85 -8.78 -26.51
N THR A 133 -8.13 -8.38 -27.74
CA THR A 133 -7.93 -9.21 -28.94
C THR A 133 -6.47 -9.56 -29.21
N ASP A 134 -5.53 -8.74 -28.74
CA ASP A 134 -4.09 -8.96 -28.88
C ASP A 134 -3.49 -9.73 -27.68
N ASP A 135 -4.31 -10.02 -26.67
CA ASP A 135 -3.91 -10.71 -25.45
C ASP A 135 -2.71 -10.05 -24.72
N ARG A 136 -2.74 -8.72 -24.60
CA ARG A 136 -1.66 -7.93 -23.98
C ARG A 136 -1.91 -7.57 -22.52
N ALA A 137 -3.11 -7.82 -22.01
CA ALA A 137 -3.56 -7.43 -20.68
C ALA A 137 -3.37 -5.94 -20.37
N MET A 138 -3.54 -5.09 -21.39
CA MET A 138 -3.38 -3.65 -21.29
C MET A 138 -4.57 -2.95 -21.94
N LEU A 139 -5.19 -2.04 -21.20
CA LEU A 139 -6.26 -1.20 -21.74
C LEU A 139 -5.65 -0.10 -22.61
N ASP A 140 -5.98 -0.09 -23.90
CA ASP A 140 -5.54 0.93 -24.84
C ASP A 140 -6.70 1.83 -25.28
N ALA A 141 -6.36 3.01 -25.82
CA ALA A 141 -7.34 3.95 -26.36
C ALA A 141 -8.16 3.37 -27.54
N ALA A 142 -7.62 2.35 -28.22
CA ALA A 142 -8.28 1.67 -29.35
C ALA A 142 -9.13 0.46 -28.93
N SER A 143 -9.03 0.02 -27.67
CA SER A 143 -9.76 -1.16 -27.19
C SER A 143 -11.27 -0.92 -27.26
N ASN A 144 -12.03 -1.95 -27.63
CA ASN A 144 -13.48 -1.91 -27.48
C ASN A 144 -13.83 -2.08 -26.01
N VAL A 145 -14.51 -1.09 -25.42
CA VAL A 145 -14.75 -1.01 -23.98
C VAL A 145 -16.23 -0.98 -23.64
N SER A 146 -16.55 -1.63 -22.53
CA SER A 146 -17.79 -1.46 -21.80
C SER A 146 -17.46 -0.84 -20.45
N VAL A 147 -18.06 0.31 -20.16
CA VAL A 147 -17.83 1.05 -18.92
C VAL A 147 -18.91 0.74 -17.91
N TYR A 148 -18.49 0.36 -16.71
CA TYR A 148 -19.31 0.39 -15.51
C TYR A 148 -18.98 1.69 -14.78
N ASP A 149 -19.99 2.53 -14.56
CA ASP A 149 -19.85 3.77 -13.78
C ASP A 149 -20.28 3.49 -12.34
N PRO A 150 -19.34 3.49 -11.37
CA PRO A 150 -19.64 3.23 -9.96
C PRO A 150 -20.65 4.20 -9.34
N HIS A 151 -20.87 5.39 -9.93
CA HIS A 151 -21.93 6.30 -9.50
C HIS A 151 -23.34 5.69 -9.63
N ASN A 152 -23.54 4.82 -10.62
CA ASN A 152 -24.84 4.19 -10.88
C ASN A 152 -25.07 2.92 -10.06
N PHE A 153 -24.14 2.58 -9.16
CA PHE A 153 -24.25 1.38 -8.35
C PHE A 153 -25.09 1.62 -7.11
N THR A 154 -25.95 0.66 -6.79
CA THR A 154 -26.57 0.60 -5.47
C THR A 154 -25.67 -0.19 -4.54
N TRP A 155 -25.01 0.52 -3.63
CA TRP A 155 -24.10 -0.06 -2.65
C TRP A 155 -24.87 -0.59 -1.44
N ASN A 156 -24.60 -1.84 -1.07
CA ASN A 156 -25.15 -2.46 0.12
C ASN A 156 -24.03 -2.77 1.11
N ARG A 157 -24.14 -2.22 2.32
CA ARG A 157 -23.14 -2.42 3.37
C ARG A 157 -23.40 -3.75 4.08
N THR A 158 -22.53 -4.73 3.85
CA THR A 158 -22.64 -6.07 4.45
C THR A 158 -21.96 -6.19 5.80
N LEU A 159 -20.91 -5.40 6.04
CA LEU A 159 -20.16 -5.39 7.29
C LEU A 159 -19.69 -3.98 7.62
N LEU A 160 -19.84 -3.57 8.87
CA LEU A 160 -19.10 -2.47 9.46
C LEU A 160 -18.70 -2.87 10.87
N TRP A 161 -17.41 -2.90 11.13
CA TRP A 161 -16.86 -3.23 12.44
C TRP A 161 -15.68 -2.32 12.74
N SER A 162 -15.52 -1.93 14.00
CA SER A 162 -14.40 -1.09 14.40
C SER A 162 -14.13 -1.15 15.90
N ASN A 163 -12.87 -0.95 16.28
CA ASN A 163 -12.44 -0.67 17.64
C ASN A 163 -11.35 0.43 17.62
N GLU A 164 -10.55 0.54 18.69
CA GLU A 164 -9.49 1.55 18.78
C GLU A 164 -8.24 1.22 17.95
N GLN A 165 -8.16 -0.01 17.42
CA GLN A 165 -7.00 -0.55 16.72
C GLN A 165 -7.22 -0.78 15.22
N GLU A 166 -8.44 -1.11 14.83
CA GLU A 166 -8.80 -1.47 13.46
C GLU A 166 -10.24 -1.02 13.15
N ALA A 167 -10.48 -0.66 11.91
CA ALA A 167 -11.81 -0.45 11.35
C ALA A 167 -11.93 -1.22 10.03
N MET A 168 -13.07 -1.86 9.81
CA MET A 168 -13.35 -2.71 8.65
C MET A 168 -14.73 -2.39 8.07
N LEU A 169 -14.80 -2.26 6.75
CA LEU A 169 -16.03 -2.12 5.98
C LEU A 169 -16.02 -3.17 4.87
N ALA A 170 -17.15 -3.87 4.68
CA ALA A 170 -17.41 -4.63 3.46
C ALA A 170 -18.70 -4.12 2.84
N ILE A 171 -18.65 -3.81 1.54
CA ILE A 171 -19.74 -3.21 0.79
C ILE A 171 -19.77 -3.77 -0.63
N ASN A 172 -20.95 -4.09 -1.13
CA ASN A 172 -21.10 -4.72 -2.45
C ASN A 172 -22.07 -3.95 -3.35
N ALA A 173 -21.80 -3.97 -4.65
CA ALA A 173 -22.74 -3.56 -5.68
C ALA A 173 -23.27 -4.82 -6.38
N GLY A 174 -24.46 -5.25 -6.00
CA GLY A 174 -25.02 -6.53 -6.42
C GLY A 174 -24.11 -7.71 -6.03
N ASN A 175 -24.05 -8.74 -6.88
CA ASN A 175 -23.13 -9.87 -6.68
C ASN A 175 -21.81 -9.71 -7.44
N ASP A 176 -21.66 -8.61 -8.19
CA ASP A 176 -20.62 -8.42 -9.19
C ASP A 176 -19.36 -7.81 -8.57
N PHE A 177 -19.53 -6.82 -7.69
CA PHE A 177 -18.45 -6.04 -7.11
C PHE A 177 -18.52 -6.08 -5.59
N LEU A 178 -17.44 -6.52 -4.94
CA LEU A 178 -17.27 -6.47 -3.49
C LEU A 178 -16.02 -5.66 -3.15
N PHE A 179 -16.20 -4.64 -2.30
CA PHE A 179 -15.13 -3.77 -1.84
C PHE A 179 -14.99 -3.98 -0.33
N LYS A 180 -13.78 -4.29 0.12
CA LYS A 180 -13.43 -4.36 1.53
C LYS A 180 -12.42 -3.25 1.83
N LEU A 181 -12.61 -2.55 2.94
CA LEU A 181 -11.77 -1.44 3.35
C LEU A 181 -11.36 -1.64 4.80
N ASN A 182 -10.07 -1.46 5.08
CA ASN A 182 -9.51 -1.58 6.41
C ASN A 182 -8.70 -0.32 6.75
N ALA A 183 -8.75 0.11 8.01
CA ALA A 183 -7.84 1.09 8.58
C ALA A 183 -7.20 0.51 9.84
N TYR A 184 -5.94 0.85 10.07
CA TYR A 184 -5.13 0.25 11.10
C TYR A 184 -4.52 1.31 12.02
N SER A 185 -4.31 0.94 13.29
CA SER A 185 -3.67 1.80 14.31
C SER A 185 -2.15 1.66 14.35
N SER A 186 -1.59 0.64 13.71
CA SER A 186 -0.17 0.31 13.80
C SER A 186 0.36 -0.31 12.51
N LYS A 187 1.70 -0.48 12.42
CA LYS A 187 2.37 -1.13 11.29
C LYS A 187 2.28 -2.65 11.45
N ASP A 188 1.73 -3.32 10.44
CA ASP A 188 1.61 -4.78 10.33
C ASP A 188 1.27 -5.16 8.88
N HIS A 189 1.14 -6.44 8.56
CA HIS A 189 0.72 -6.93 7.25
C HIS A 189 -0.78 -7.22 7.21
N GLY A 190 -1.41 -6.96 6.05
CA GLY A 190 -2.82 -7.29 5.85
C GLY A 190 -3.11 -8.79 6.00
N MET A 191 -4.30 -9.14 6.47
CA MET A 191 -4.68 -10.54 6.70
C MET A 191 -4.89 -11.35 5.42
N ASP A 192 -5.37 -10.72 4.36
CA ASP A 192 -5.60 -11.36 3.06
C ASP A 192 -4.40 -11.13 2.13
N PHE A 193 -4.09 -12.11 1.27
CA PHE A 193 -3.14 -11.92 0.17
C PHE A 193 -3.48 -10.67 -0.66
N PRO A 194 -2.49 -9.85 -1.04
CA PRO A 194 -1.05 -10.12 -1.00
C PRO A 194 -0.37 -9.66 0.30
N HIS A 195 -1.08 -9.68 1.44
CA HIS A 195 -0.53 -9.34 2.76
C HIS A 195 0.21 -8.00 2.76
N LEU A 196 -0.35 -6.97 2.11
CA LEU A 196 0.34 -5.70 1.95
C LEU A 196 0.69 -5.09 3.33
N LEU A 197 1.92 -4.61 3.49
CA LEU A 197 2.36 -3.92 4.69
C LEU A 197 1.61 -2.59 4.82
N HIS A 198 0.87 -2.43 5.91
CA HIS A 198 0.11 -1.24 6.23
C HIS A 198 0.73 -0.50 7.43
N SER A 199 0.25 0.73 7.66
CA SER A 199 0.63 1.53 8.82
C SER A 199 -0.55 2.34 9.33
N SER A 200 -0.35 3.06 10.45
CA SER A 200 -1.35 3.96 11.01
C SER A 200 -1.68 5.17 10.13
N ASN A 201 -0.88 5.43 9.10
CA ASN A 201 -1.04 6.52 8.15
C ASN A 201 -1.64 6.07 6.81
N ALA A 202 -2.17 4.85 6.71
CA ALA A 202 -2.81 4.34 5.51
C ALA A 202 -4.11 3.57 5.81
N THR A 203 -4.94 3.50 4.77
CA THR A 203 -6.08 2.59 4.69
C THR A 203 -5.91 1.66 3.50
N GLN A 204 -6.29 0.40 3.67
CA GLN A 204 -6.18 -0.65 2.65
C GLN A 204 -7.55 -0.91 2.03
N ILE A 205 -7.57 -1.11 0.72
CA ILE A 205 -8.75 -1.41 -0.09
C ILE A 205 -8.50 -2.71 -0.84
N ASP A 206 -9.43 -3.64 -0.72
CA ASP A 206 -9.46 -4.88 -1.48
C ASP A 206 -10.73 -4.93 -2.34
N ILE A 207 -10.54 -5.05 -3.65
CA ILE A 207 -11.61 -5.07 -4.65
C ILE A 207 -11.70 -6.47 -5.22
N VAL A 208 -12.92 -7.00 -5.33
CA VAL A 208 -13.22 -8.31 -5.88
C VAL A 208 -14.30 -8.18 -6.95
N PHE A 209 -14.00 -8.71 -8.14
CA PHE A 209 -14.92 -8.82 -9.27
C PHE A 209 -15.31 -10.28 -9.43
N ASN A 210 -16.57 -10.60 -9.14
CA ASN A 210 -17.03 -11.98 -9.02
C ASN A 210 -18.18 -12.27 -9.99
N ASN A 211 -17.97 -13.27 -10.85
CA ASN A 211 -18.98 -13.79 -11.78
C ASN A 211 -19.66 -12.72 -12.66
N ILE A 212 -18.89 -11.70 -13.06
CA ILE A 212 -19.42 -10.61 -13.90
C ILE A 212 -19.65 -11.14 -15.31
N THR A 213 -20.78 -10.74 -15.92
CA THR A 213 -21.13 -11.16 -17.28
C THR A 213 -20.07 -10.72 -18.30
N ASN A 214 -19.63 -11.65 -19.15
CA ASN A 214 -18.65 -11.40 -20.21
C ASN A 214 -19.32 -10.74 -21.43
N ARG A 215 -19.03 -9.46 -21.70
CA ARG A 215 -19.58 -8.73 -22.86
C ARG A 215 -18.76 -8.91 -24.15
N PHE A 216 -17.55 -9.46 -24.03
CA PHE A 216 -16.60 -9.62 -25.12
C PHE A 216 -16.09 -11.05 -25.24
N SER A 217 -15.46 -11.36 -26.37
CA SER A 217 -14.84 -12.67 -26.63
C SER A 217 -13.62 -12.90 -25.76
N ASN A 218 -12.77 -11.87 -25.59
CA ASN A 218 -11.55 -11.91 -24.80
C ASN A 218 -11.64 -10.89 -23.65
N PRO A 219 -12.54 -11.11 -22.67
CA PRO A 219 -12.88 -10.10 -21.69
C PRO A 219 -11.75 -9.93 -20.67
N ARG A 220 -11.24 -8.71 -20.53
CA ARG A 220 -10.40 -8.30 -19.41
C ARG A 220 -11.01 -7.11 -18.68
N PHE A 221 -10.57 -6.92 -17.45
CA PHE A 221 -11.00 -5.80 -16.63
C PHE A 221 -9.86 -4.81 -16.38
N ALA A 222 -10.21 -3.55 -16.22
CA ALA A 222 -9.33 -2.50 -15.74
C ALA A 222 -10.10 -1.52 -14.85
N ILE A 223 -9.41 -0.86 -13.92
CA ILE A 223 -9.98 0.19 -13.06
C ILE A 223 -9.29 1.50 -13.37
N GLU A 224 -10.07 2.56 -13.54
CA GLU A 224 -9.56 3.92 -13.52
C GLU A 224 -9.59 4.46 -12.10
N LEU A 225 -8.40 4.78 -11.58
CA LEU A 225 -8.24 5.53 -10.35
C LEU A 225 -7.93 6.98 -10.69
N VAL A 226 -8.68 7.90 -10.09
CA VAL A 226 -8.40 9.34 -10.18
C VAL A 226 -7.91 9.83 -8.82
N PHE A 227 -6.79 10.51 -8.84
CA PHE A 227 -6.09 11.05 -7.69
C PHE A 227 -6.34 12.55 -7.58
N VAL A 228 -6.66 13.00 -6.37
CA VAL A 228 -6.88 14.41 -6.06
C VAL A 228 -6.03 14.78 -4.86
N VAL A 229 -5.22 15.83 -4.98
CA VAL A 229 -4.44 16.36 -3.86
C VAL A 229 -4.72 17.84 -3.62
N SER A 230 -4.55 18.27 -2.37
CA SER A 230 -4.62 19.68 -1.99
C SER A 230 -3.51 20.55 -2.61
N GLU A 231 -2.48 19.94 -3.21
CA GLU A 231 -1.44 20.64 -3.95
C GLU A 231 -1.99 21.33 -5.20
N GLN A 232 -1.46 22.51 -5.52
CA GLN A 232 -1.84 23.24 -6.72
C GLN A 232 -1.23 22.60 -7.97
N ARG A 233 -1.99 22.64 -9.06
CA ARG A 233 -1.52 22.26 -10.39
C ARG A 233 -0.53 23.30 -10.89
N VAL A 234 0.75 22.93 -10.90
CA VAL A 234 1.83 23.69 -11.53
C VAL A 234 2.45 22.89 -12.68
N PRO A 235 3.01 23.54 -13.71
CA PRO A 235 3.67 22.82 -14.80
C PRO A 235 4.74 21.85 -14.29
N ASN A 236 4.78 20.64 -14.86
CA ASN A 236 5.68 19.54 -14.46
C ASN A 236 5.47 18.99 -13.04
N SER A 237 4.36 19.33 -12.38
CA SER A 237 3.93 18.67 -11.15
C SER A 237 3.05 17.47 -11.50
N GLU A 238 3.57 16.27 -11.29
CA GLU A 238 2.94 15.01 -11.69
C GLU A 238 3.13 13.96 -10.59
N PHE A 239 2.19 13.02 -10.52
CA PHE A 239 2.37 11.82 -9.72
C PHE A 239 3.50 10.97 -10.32
N GLN A 240 4.37 10.45 -9.46
CA GLN A 240 5.47 9.60 -9.89
C GLN A 240 5.18 8.15 -9.53
N VAL A 241 5.35 7.28 -10.52
CA VAL A 241 5.27 5.82 -10.33
C VAL A 241 6.68 5.28 -10.09
N THR A 242 6.90 4.70 -8.91
CA THR A 242 8.14 4.03 -8.54
C THR A 242 7.89 2.54 -8.37
N LYS A 243 8.77 1.70 -8.92
CA LYS A 243 8.76 0.25 -8.68
C LYS A 243 9.91 -0.09 -7.74
N ARG A 244 9.60 -0.50 -6.52
CA ARG A 244 10.58 -0.97 -5.54
C ARG A 244 10.70 -2.48 -5.64
N LYS A 245 11.92 -2.99 -5.49
CA LYS A 245 12.17 -4.42 -5.37
C LYS A 245 12.30 -4.80 -3.89
N THR A 246 11.55 -5.80 -3.46
CA THR A 246 11.70 -6.42 -2.14
C THR A 246 12.57 -7.65 -2.26
N LEU A 247 13.45 -7.87 -1.27
CA LEU A 247 14.24 -9.09 -1.18
C LEU A 247 13.50 -10.21 -0.46
N ASP A 248 12.45 -9.84 0.26
CA ASP A 248 11.62 -10.72 1.06
C ASP A 248 10.28 -10.95 0.36
N ASP A 249 9.93 -12.23 0.21
CA ASP A 249 8.67 -12.72 -0.34
C ASP A 249 7.91 -13.61 0.67
N GLU A 250 8.30 -13.63 1.95
CA GLU A 250 7.64 -14.42 2.99
C GLU A 250 6.13 -14.16 3.04
N HIS A 251 5.74 -12.89 2.93
CA HIS A 251 4.34 -12.46 2.93
C HIS A 251 3.69 -12.48 1.54
N THR A 252 4.45 -12.58 0.45
CA THR A 252 3.88 -12.64 -0.90
C THR A 252 4.77 -13.47 -1.83
N PRO A 253 4.70 -14.82 -1.75
CA PRO A 253 5.67 -15.67 -2.43
C PRO A 253 5.70 -15.42 -3.94
N GLY A 254 6.90 -15.29 -4.49
CA GLY A 254 7.12 -15.07 -5.92
C GLY A 254 6.91 -13.65 -6.43
N ILE A 255 6.49 -12.70 -5.59
CA ILE A 255 6.23 -11.31 -5.98
C ILE A 255 7.20 -10.37 -5.25
N PHE A 256 8.26 -10.00 -5.97
CA PHE A 256 9.36 -9.18 -5.44
C PHE A 256 9.25 -7.70 -5.78
N GLU A 257 8.09 -7.24 -6.27
CA GLU A 257 7.89 -5.85 -6.69
C GLU A 257 6.72 -5.21 -5.95
N ILE A 258 6.90 -3.94 -5.59
CA ILE A 258 5.87 -3.05 -5.05
C ILE A 258 5.82 -1.82 -5.94
N VAL A 259 4.61 -1.39 -6.31
CA VAL A 259 4.35 -0.18 -7.08
C VAL A 259 3.87 0.90 -6.13
N ASP A 260 4.61 2.00 -6.07
CA ASP A 260 4.22 3.22 -5.37
C ASP A 260 3.82 4.29 -6.39
N VAL A 261 2.67 4.92 -6.18
CA VAL A 261 2.22 6.10 -6.92
C VAL A 261 2.20 7.25 -5.93
N MET A 262 3.11 8.19 -6.08
CA MET A 262 3.33 9.24 -5.08
C MET A 262 3.06 10.63 -5.66
N SER A 263 2.35 11.43 -4.89
CA SER A 263 2.20 12.87 -5.16
C SER A 263 3.53 13.63 -5.01
N PRO A 264 3.65 14.82 -5.64
CA PRO A 264 4.88 15.62 -5.57
C PRO A 264 5.31 16.01 -4.15
N GLY A 265 4.36 16.21 -3.22
CA GLY A 265 4.63 16.53 -1.82
C GLY A 265 5.51 15.50 -1.09
N VAL A 266 5.44 14.23 -1.50
CA VAL A 266 6.27 13.15 -0.93
C VAL A 266 7.76 13.42 -1.15
N PHE A 267 8.13 13.89 -2.35
CA PHE A 267 9.54 14.12 -2.72
C PHE A 267 10.10 15.42 -2.15
N THR A 268 9.25 16.43 -2.01
CA THR A 268 9.68 17.78 -1.61
C THR A 268 9.71 17.93 -0.09
N PHE A 269 8.71 17.39 0.60
CA PHE A 269 8.49 17.63 2.03
C PHE A 269 8.38 16.35 2.86
N LYS A 270 8.48 15.16 2.24
CA LYS A 270 8.10 13.87 2.86
C LYS A 270 6.67 13.89 3.42
N ALA A 271 5.84 14.77 2.88
CA ALA A 271 4.49 15.06 3.31
C ALA A 271 3.64 15.14 2.05
N GLY A 272 3.11 14.00 1.64
CA GLY A 272 2.30 13.85 0.44
C GLY A 272 1.38 12.63 0.55
N GLY A 273 0.55 12.43 -0.45
CA GLY A 273 -0.30 11.27 -0.62
C GLY A 273 0.39 10.20 -1.45
N TYR A 274 0.12 8.93 -1.13
CA TYR A 274 0.60 7.81 -1.93
C TYR A 274 -0.47 6.72 -2.07
N ILE A 275 -0.37 6.00 -3.18
CA ILE A 275 -0.98 4.68 -3.34
C ILE A 275 0.13 3.65 -3.45
N GLU A 276 -0.05 2.53 -2.79
CA GLU A 276 0.88 1.41 -2.88
C GLU A 276 0.12 0.11 -3.15
N TYR A 277 0.64 -0.73 -4.03
CA TYR A 277 0.12 -2.07 -4.29
C TYR A 277 1.22 -2.98 -4.82
N ARG A 278 1.03 -4.30 -4.66
CA ARG A 278 1.82 -5.29 -5.39
C ARG A 278 1.16 -5.51 -6.76
N PRO A 279 1.93 -5.63 -7.86
CA PRO A 279 1.38 -5.75 -9.22
C PRO A 279 0.81 -7.16 -9.49
N VAL A 280 -0.11 -7.60 -8.63
CA VAL A 280 -0.72 -8.93 -8.61
C VAL A 280 -2.24 -8.82 -8.49
N SER A 281 -2.91 -9.75 -9.16
CA SER A 281 -4.32 -10.04 -9.01
C SER A 281 -4.51 -11.53 -8.77
N TYR A 282 -5.62 -11.94 -8.14
CA TYR A 282 -5.93 -13.34 -7.93
C TYR A 282 -7.17 -13.76 -8.71
N THR A 283 -7.09 -14.92 -9.33
CA THR A 283 -8.15 -15.48 -10.18
C THR A 283 -9.10 -16.40 -9.43
N HIS A 284 -8.90 -16.60 -8.13
CA HIS A 284 -9.76 -17.40 -7.25
C HIS A 284 -9.85 -16.82 -5.83
N PRO A 285 -10.93 -17.10 -5.07
CA PRO A 285 -11.16 -16.54 -3.73
C PRO A 285 -10.11 -16.90 -2.68
N GLU A 286 -9.55 -18.11 -2.75
CA GLU A 286 -8.56 -18.61 -1.78
C GLU A 286 -7.21 -17.91 -1.83
N ARG A 287 -6.88 -17.28 -2.97
CA ARG A 287 -5.64 -16.53 -3.26
C ARG A 287 -4.37 -17.31 -2.92
N ASP A 288 -3.70 -17.83 -3.95
CA ASP A 288 -2.41 -18.52 -3.82
C ASP A 288 -1.53 -18.18 -5.02
N VAL A 289 -0.26 -18.56 -4.97
CA VAL A 289 0.72 -18.40 -6.06
C VAL A 289 0.17 -19.01 -7.35
N ALA A 290 -0.44 -20.20 -7.26
CA ALA A 290 -1.00 -20.91 -8.42
C ALA A 290 -2.21 -20.19 -9.06
N THR A 291 -2.89 -19.32 -8.32
CA THR A 291 -4.05 -18.56 -8.80
C THR A 291 -3.73 -17.08 -8.99
N SER A 292 -2.47 -16.69 -8.85
CA SER A 292 -2.00 -15.34 -9.09
C SER A 292 -1.86 -15.04 -10.59
N THR A 293 -2.08 -13.78 -10.94
CA THR A 293 -1.81 -13.17 -12.24
C THR A 293 -1.31 -11.75 -12.02
N GLU A 294 -0.86 -11.07 -13.06
CA GLU A 294 -0.25 -9.75 -12.94
C GLU A 294 -1.26 -8.60 -13.05
N THR A 295 -0.84 -7.41 -12.67
CA THR A 295 -1.53 -6.17 -13.05
C THR A 295 -0.61 -5.26 -13.87
N ARG A 296 -1.21 -4.47 -14.76
CA ARG A 296 -0.50 -3.50 -15.60
C ARG A 296 -1.11 -2.13 -15.43
N GLN A 297 -0.26 -1.12 -15.25
CA GLN A 297 -0.69 0.26 -15.06
C GLN A 297 -0.29 1.17 -16.22
N SER A 298 -1.14 2.13 -16.54
CA SER A 298 -0.75 3.30 -17.33
C SER A 298 0.05 4.28 -16.47
N GLN A 299 0.71 5.24 -17.12
CA GLN A 299 1.23 6.39 -16.40
C GLN A 299 0.07 7.30 -15.93
N PRO A 300 0.21 8.00 -14.79
CA PRO A 300 -0.70 9.06 -14.41
C PRO A 300 -0.79 10.13 -15.50
N ALA A 301 -2.00 10.53 -15.85
CA ALA A 301 -2.27 11.57 -16.83
C ALA A 301 -3.21 12.63 -16.26
N ASN A 302 -3.01 13.89 -16.64
CA ASN A 302 -3.86 14.98 -16.20
C ASN A 302 -5.31 14.79 -16.65
N ILE A 303 -6.26 15.07 -15.75
CA ILE A 303 -7.67 15.17 -16.11
C ILE A 303 -7.92 16.59 -16.66
N GLU A 304 -8.44 16.68 -17.89
CA GLU A 304 -8.68 17.96 -18.57
C GLU A 304 -9.82 18.75 -17.92
N THR A 305 -10.88 18.06 -17.51
CA THR A 305 -12.06 18.66 -16.85
C THR A 305 -12.30 18.00 -15.48
N PRO A 306 -11.51 18.34 -14.44
CA PRO A 306 -11.62 17.73 -13.11
C PRO A 306 -13.03 17.80 -12.52
N ILE A 307 -13.68 18.96 -12.59
CA ILE A 307 -15.04 19.16 -12.07
C ILE A 307 -16.04 18.18 -12.69
N ALA A 308 -16.00 18.01 -14.01
CA ALA A 308 -16.92 17.11 -14.71
C ALA A 308 -16.62 15.63 -14.40
N ALA A 309 -15.34 15.26 -14.31
CA ALA A 309 -14.93 13.88 -14.03
C ALA A 309 -15.29 13.46 -12.59
N LEU A 310 -15.12 14.39 -11.64
CA LEU A 310 -15.30 14.17 -10.20
C LEU A 310 -16.64 14.66 -9.67
N ASN A 311 -17.60 14.95 -10.56
CA ASN A 311 -18.97 15.21 -10.13
C ASN A 311 -19.50 14.01 -9.33
N SER A 312 -20.31 14.27 -8.30
CA SER A 312 -20.82 13.25 -7.37
C SER A 312 -19.72 12.44 -6.68
N THR A 313 -18.66 13.12 -6.23
CA THR A 313 -17.60 12.54 -5.40
C THR A 313 -17.35 13.40 -4.17
N LEU A 314 -16.77 12.80 -3.13
CA LEU A 314 -16.28 13.54 -1.97
C LEU A 314 -15.29 14.65 -2.34
N ALA A 315 -14.50 14.47 -3.42
CA ALA A 315 -13.56 15.47 -3.90
C ALA A 315 -14.27 16.75 -4.36
N TYR A 316 -15.37 16.61 -5.11
CA TYR A 316 -16.19 17.76 -5.52
C TYR A 316 -16.96 18.37 -4.34
N ALA A 317 -17.44 17.54 -3.42
CA ALA A 317 -18.07 18.02 -2.20
C ALA A 317 -17.13 18.85 -1.31
N LEU A 318 -15.84 18.50 -1.28
CA LEU A 318 -14.82 19.22 -0.49
C LEU A 318 -14.26 20.45 -1.22
N PHE A 319 -13.80 20.28 -2.47
CA PHE A 319 -13.05 21.32 -3.20
C PHE A 319 -13.95 22.18 -4.10
N GLY A 320 -15.06 21.64 -4.61
CA GLY A 320 -15.91 22.32 -5.58
C GLY A 320 -15.11 22.83 -6.78
N ASP A 321 -15.29 24.11 -7.13
CA ASP A 321 -14.60 24.76 -8.25
C ASP A 321 -13.07 24.83 -8.08
N ALA A 322 -12.54 24.63 -6.86
CA ALA A 322 -11.10 24.62 -6.63
C ALA A 322 -10.41 23.41 -7.30
N LEU A 323 -11.16 22.37 -7.69
CA LEU A 323 -10.62 21.20 -8.39
C LEU A 323 -9.83 21.55 -9.66
N ASP A 324 -10.21 22.61 -10.38
CA ASP A 324 -9.48 23.05 -11.58
C ASP A 324 -8.08 23.62 -11.24
N GLN A 325 -7.88 24.03 -9.99
CA GLN A 325 -6.60 24.53 -9.46
C GLN A 325 -5.80 23.44 -8.76
N ASN A 326 -6.44 22.34 -8.33
CA ASN A 326 -5.79 21.20 -7.70
C ASN A 326 -5.07 20.31 -8.73
N LEU A 327 -4.02 19.61 -8.28
CA LEU A 327 -3.43 18.55 -9.08
C LEU A 327 -4.36 17.32 -9.08
N VAL A 328 -4.92 17.04 -10.26
CA VAL A 328 -5.83 15.91 -10.51
C VAL A 328 -5.31 15.08 -11.67
N GLN A 329 -4.96 13.82 -11.40
CA GLN A 329 -4.45 12.88 -12.39
C GLN A 329 -5.13 11.53 -12.29
N GLY A 330 -5.34 10.85 -13.42
CA GLY A 330 -5.90 9.50 -13.47
C GLY A 330 -4.89 8.47 -13.98
N MET A 331 -5.03 7.23 -13.53
CA MET A 331 -4.36 6.08 -14.16
C MET A 331 -5.32 4.90 -14.30
N ASN A 332 -5.03 4.05 -15.27
CA ASN A 332 -5.72 2.79 -15.44
C ASN A 332 -4.84 1.64 -14.94
N ILE A 333 -5.46 0.68 -14.26
CA ILE A 333 -4.83 -0.57 -13.84
C ILE A 333 -5.62 -1.73 -14.42
N SER A 334 -5.03 -2.47 -15.36
CA SER A 334 -5.62 -3.64 -16.00
C SER A 334 -5.16 -4.94 -15.35
N PHE A 335 -6.02 -5.96 -15.43
CA PHE A 335 -5.80 -7.26 -14.78
C PHE A 335 -5.45 -8.36 -15.78
N GLY A 336 -4.43 -9.12 -15.42
CA GLY A 336 -4.01 -10.36 -16.04
C GLY A 336 -2.70 -10.25 -16.84
N VAL A 337 -2.38 -11.35 -17.52
CA VAL A 337 -1.18 -11.50 -18.36
C VAL A 337 -1.53 -12.29 -19.63
N SER A 338 -0.72 -12.17 -20.68
CA SER A 338 -0.89 -12.95 -21.90
C SER A 338 -1.00 -14.45 -21.60
N GLU A 339 -1.86 -15.14 -22.34
CA GLU A 339 -2.15 -16.58 -22.30
C GLU A 339 -2.79 -17.08 -20.99
N ASP A 340 -3.24 -16.17 -20.11
CA ASP A 340 -3.92 -16.55 -18.86
C ASP A 340 -5.35 -17.08 -19.05
N GLY A 341 -5.92 -16.93 -20.26
CA GLY A 341 -7.28 -17.34 -20.61
C GLY A 341 -8.36 -16.29 -20.34
N PHE A 342 -7.95 -15.04 -20.08
CA PHE A 342 -8.81 -13.89 -19.83
C PHE A 342 -9.67 -14.05 -18.56
N TYR A 343 -10.48 -13.03 -18.24
CA TYR A 343 -11.40 -13.10 -17.09
C TYR A 343 -12.37 -14.29 -17.20
N ARG A 344 -12.76 -14.68 -18.42
CA ARG A 344 -13.71 -15.76 -18.68
C ARG A 344 -13.29 -17.11 -18.11
N LYS A 345 -11.98 -17.39 -17.97
CA LYS A 345 -11.50 -18.67 -17.49
C LYS A 345 -11.97 -18.99 -16.07
N THR A 346 -12.01 -18.00 -15.19
CA THR A 346 -12.38 -18.17 -13.77
C THR A 346 -13.58 -17.33 -13.35
N ASN A 347 -13.91 -16.30 -14.13
CA ASN A 347 -14.86 -15.23 -13.80
C ASN A 347 -14.59 -14.61 -12.42
N TYR A 348 -13.31 -14.44 -12.08
CA TYR A 348 -12.90 -13.87 -10.82
C TYR A 348 -11.58 -13.12 -10.96
N THR A 349 -11.51 -11.90 -10.42
CA THR A 349 -10.27 -11.11 -10.34
C THR A 349 -10.31 -10.24 -9.10
N THR A 350 -9.16 -9.98 -8.50
CA THR A 350 -9.04 -9.12 -7.31
C THR A 350 -7.93 -8.09 -7.45
N MET A 351 -8.00 -7.02 -6.67
CA MET A 351 -6.89 -6.09 -6.52
C MET A 351 -6.88 -5.53 -5.12
N THR A 352 -5.71 -5.51 -4.50
CA THR A 352 -5.53 -4.88 -3.19
C THR A 352 -4.53 -3.74 -3.32
N PHE A 353 -4.89 -2.56 -2.82
CA PHE A 353 -4.03 -1.39 -2.76
C PHE A 353 -4.26 -0.63 -1.46
N GLN A 354 -3.33 0.25 -1.10
CA GLN A 354 -3.49 1.14 0.03
C GLN A 354 -3.41 2.61 -0.40
N VAL A 355 -4.10 3.46 0.34
CA VAL A 355 -4.12 4.92 0.19
C VAL A 355 -3.62 5.51 1.49
N GLY A 356 -2.55 6.31 1.46
CA GLY A 356 -1.92 6.81 2.67
C GLY A 356 -1.36 8.21 2.56
N TYR A 357 -0.91 8.70 3.71
CA TYR A 357 -0.24 9.98 3.88
C TYR A 357 1.20 9.81 4.39
N GLY A 358 2.10 10.62 3.87
CA GLY A 358 3.53 10.57 4.15
C GLY A 358 4.28 9.75 3.12
N VAL A 359 5.24 8.95 3.58
CA VAL A 359 6.04 8.05 2.74
C VAL A 359 5.47 6.63 2.86
N PRO A 360 5.36 5.87 1.75
CA PRO A 360 4.94 4.47 1.81
C PRO A 360 5.79 3.65 2.78
N PRO A 361 5.20 2.68 3.50
CA PRO A 361 5.94 1.87 4.45
C PRO A 361 7.04 1.06 3.74
N VAL A 362 8.14 0.86 4.44
CA VAL A 362 9.27 0.08 3.94
C VAL A 362 9.21 -1.30 4.58
N GLU A 363 9.21 -2.32 3.71
CA GLU A 363 9.37 -3.72 4.08
C GLU A 363 10.77 -3.93 4.66
N GLU A 364 10.82 -4.50 5.86
CA GLU A 364 12.05 -4.91 6.51
C GLU A 364 12.28 -6.39 6.23
N LEU A 365 13.54 -6.84 6.28
CA LEU A 365 13.83 -8.27 6.15
C LEU A 365 13.23 -9.01 7.34
N SER A 366 12.50 -10.08 7.09
CA SER A 366 11.91 -10.87 8.15
C SER A 366 12.99 -11.47 9.05
N ALA A 367 12.61 -11.71 10.30
CA ALA A 367 13.46 -12.42 11.24
C ALA A 367 13.87 -13.81 10.70
N PHE A 368 12.98 -14.47 9.96
CA PHE A 368 13.26 -15.75 9.34
C PHE A 368 14.37 -15.65 8.29
N VAL A 369 14.26 -14.71 7.34
CA VAL A 369 15.28 -14.47 6.31
C VAL A 369 16.62 -14.11 6.95
N LEU A 370 16.62 -13.23 7.95
CA LEU A 370 17.82 -12.85 8.68
C LEU A 370 18.48 -14.03 9.40
N VAL A 371 17.69 -14.93 10.00
CA VAL A 371 18.21 -16.15 10.66
C VAL A 371 18.79 -17.11 9.63
N VAL A 372 18.10 -17.37 8.52
CA VAL A 372 18.59 -18.28 7.46
C VAL A 372 19.86 -17.73 6.83
N ALA A 373 19.90 -16.44 6.49
CA ALA A 373 21.10 -15.77 5.97
C ALA A 373 22.24 -15.80 7.00
N GLY A 374 21.92 -15.57 8.27
CA GLY A 374 22.87 -15.63 9.38
C GLY A 374 23.50 -17.00 9.54
N ILE A 375 22.72 -18.08 9.47
CA ILE A 375 23.23 -19.46 9.52
C ILE A 375 24.05 -19.78 8.25
N GLY A 376 23.50 -19.44 7.08
CA GLY A 376 24.09 -19.75 5.78
C GLY A 376 25.44 -19.07 5.53
N ILE A 377 25.61 -17.83 6.01
CA ILE A 377 26.88 -17.09 5.89
C ILE A 377 27.76 -17.31 7.13
N GLY A 378 27.15 -17.38 8.31
CA GLY A 378 27.85 -17.46 9.59
C GLY A 378 28.64 -18.75 9.76
N ILE A 379 28.05 -19.91 9.47
CA ILE A 379 28.74 -21.20 9.63
C ILE A 379 29.98 -21.31 8.72
N PRO A 380 29.89 -21.05 7.40
CA PRO A 380 31.07 -21.06 6.53
C PRO A 380 32.17 -20.09 6.98
N LEU A 381 31.79 -18.89 7.44
CA LEU A 381 32.76 -17.89 7.91
C LEU A 381 33.49 -18.38 9.16
N VAL A 382 32.78 -18.95 10.14
CA VAL A 382 33.39 -19.52 11.35
C VAL A 382 34.36 -20.65 11.01
N VAL A 383 33.98 -21.55 10.10
CA VAL A 383 34.85 -22.65 9.64
C VAL A 383 36.09 -22.12 8.93
N LEU A 384 35.95 -21.09 8.08
CA LEU A 384 37.07 -20.46 7.38
C LEU A 384 38.03 -19.81 8.37
N VAL A 385 37.52 -19.02 9.32
CA VAL A 385 38.33 -18.37 10.35
C VAL A 385 39.04 -19.40 11.23
N ALA A 386 38.34 -20.45 11.67
CA ALA A 386 38.94 -21.53 12.45
C ALA A 386 40.05 -22.25 11.66
N SER A 387 39.85 -22.48 10.36
CA SER A 387 40.84 -23.08 9.47
C SER A 387 42.08 -22.20 9.31
N VAL A 388 41.89 -20.89 9.12
CA VAL A 388 43.00 -19.92 9.04
C VAL A 388 43.79 -19.88 10.35
N ILE A 389 43.11 -19.82 11.50
CA ILE A 389 43.75 -19.84 12.82
C ILE A 389 44.54 -21.14 13.02
N TYR A 390 43.95 -22.28 12.66
CA TYR A 390 44.61 -23.58 12.75
C TYR A 390 45.89 -23.65 11.89
N VAL A 391 45.84 -23.18 10.64
CA VAL A 391 47.00 -23.17 9.75
C VAL A 391 48.08 -22.22 10.27
N CYS A 392 47.71 -21.02 10.72
CA CYS A 392 48.64 -20.04 11.29
C CYS A 392 49.35 -20.58 12.54
N THR A 393 48.61 -21.18 13.47
CA THR A 393 49.18 -21.77 14.70
C THR A 393 50.11 -22.95 14.39
N LYS A 394 49.73 -23.83 13.46
CA LYS A 394 50.57 -24.93 12.99
C LYS A 394 51.87 -24.43 12.35
N LYS A 395 51.81 -23.40 11.50
CA LYS A 395 52.99 -22.82 10.84
C LYS A 395 53.95 -22.15 11.83
N ILE A 396 53.42 -21.48 12.86
CA ILE A 396 54.23 -20.89 13.94
C ILE A 396 54.90 -21.98 14.77
N ARG A 397 54.18 -23.06 15.12
CA ARG A 397 54.74 -24.18 15.89
C ARG A 397 55.88 -24.85 15.13
N ASN A 398 55.66 -25.18 13.85
CA ASN A 398 56.68 -25.79 13.00
C ASN A 398 57.92 -24.89 12.80
N ARG A 399 57.76 -23.56 12.76
CA ARG A 399 58.92 -22.64 12.74
C ARG A 399 59.68 -22.68 14.06
N ARG A 400 58.99 -22.72 15.20
CA ARG A 400 59.60 -22.79 16.53
C ARG A 400 60.39 -24.09 16.72
N ASP A 401 59.86 -25.21 16.23
CA ASP A 401 60.53 -26.51 16.30
C ASP A 401 61.81 -26.51 15.43
N ARG A 402 61.79 -25.91 14.23
CA ARG A 402 63.00 -25.73 13.40
C ARG A 402 64.07 -24.84 14.04
N TYR A 403 63.65 -23.74 14.67
CA TYR A 403 64.59 -22.85 15.39
C TYR A 403 65.21 -23.52 16.62
N GLN A 404 64.56 -24.53 17.21
CA GLN A 404 65.15 -25.33 18.29
C GLN A 404 66.08 -26.43 17.77
N SER A 405 65.80 -27.02 16.60
CA SER A 405 66.70 -28.00 16.00
C SER A 405 67.97 -27.40 15.40
N GLU A 406 67.96 -26.12 14.98
CA GLU A 406 69.16 -25.40 14.49
C GLU A 406 70.04 -24.81 15.62
N ARG A 407 69.62 -24.95 16.88
CA ARG A 407 70.37 -24.48 18.08
C ARG A 407 71.06 -25.59 18.86
N LEU A 408 70.87 -26.84 18.45
CA LEU A 408 71.64 -28.02 18.86
C LEU A 408 72.61 -28.35 17.75
#